data_AF-A0A7X2MHI9-F1
#
_entry.id   AF-A0A7X2MHI9-F1
#
_cell.length_a   1.000
_cell.length_b   1.000
_cell.length_c   1.000
_cell.angle_alpha   90.00
_cell.angle_beta   90.00
_cell.angle_gamma   90.00
#
_symmetry.space_group_name_H-M   'P 1'
#
loop_
_entity.id
_entity.type
_entity.pdbx_description
1 polymer ?
#
loop_
_entity_poly.entity_id
_entity_poly.type
_entity_poly.pdbx_seq_one_letter_code
_entity_poly.pdbx_strand_id
1 'polypeptide(L)'
;YSIVAAAMLAVMVVHPTPTIARLTSIAIGFFAAGGIWQVGLTILSRYFPLEKGRVTGYYSFAAALTYFVGPIVSTFILDDTAASLVHVFVLDVAVSVLGIIVMIILAVRCFKYKFI
;
A
#
# COMPACT_ATOMS: atom_id res chain seq x y z
N TYR A 1 -7.82 -6.78 3.72
CA TYR A 1 -7.05 -5.60 4.16
C TYR A 1 -6.83 -4.62 3.01
N SER A 2 -6.09 -4.98 1.96
CA SER A 2 -5.78 -4.07 0.84
C SER A 2 -7.00 -3.52 0.09
N ILE A 3 -8.05 -4.31 -0.08
CA ILE A 3 -9.30 -3.87 -0.74
C ILE A 3 -10.02 -2.78 0.09
N VAL A 4 -10.07 -2.94 1.41
CA VAL A 4 -10.71 -1.95 2.31
C VAL A 4 -9.90 -0.65 2.31
N ALA A 5 -8.58 -0.74 2.38
CA ALA A 5 -7.71 0.44 2.30
C ALA A 5 -7.88 1.19 0.96
N ALA A 6 -7.86 0.47 -0.17
CA ALA A 6 -8.06 1.06 -1.49
C ALA A 6 -9.47 1.66 -1.67
N ALA A 7 -10.51 1.03 -1.12
CA ALA A 7 -11.87 1.57 -1.15
C ALA A 7 -11.98 2.88 -0.37
N MET A 8 -11.36 2.98 0.82
CA MET A 8 -11.35 4.21 1.61
C MET A 8 -10.56 5.33 0.92
N LEU A 9 -9.49 4.97 0.19
CA LEU A 9 -8.70 5.90 -0.61
C LEU A 9 -9.49 6.41 -1.82
N ALA A 10 -10.23 5.52 -2.50
CA ALA A 10 -11.12 5.90 -3.59
C ALA A 10 -12.25 6.84 -3.14
N VAL A 11 -12.86 6.58 -1.96
CA VAL A 11 -13.87 7.47 -1.36
C VAL A 11 -13.29 8.86 -1.08
N MET A 12 -12.04 8.92 -0.62
CA MET A 12 -11.35 10.18 -0.36
C MET A 12 -11.08 10.99 -1.65
N VAL A 13 -10.79 10.32 -2.77
CA VAL A 13 -10.56 10.96 -4.07
C VAL A 13 -11.87 11.48 -4.69
N VAL A 14 -12.97 10.73 -4.58
CA VAL A 14 -14.27 11.13 -5.14
C VAL A 14 -14.90 12.30 -4.36
N HIS A 15 -14.70 12.35 -3.04
CA HIS A 15 -15.22 13.43 -2.19
C HIS A 15 -14.10 14.03 -1.31
N PRO A 16 -13.25 14.91 -1.87
CA PRO A 16 -12.12 15.51 -1.15
C PRO A 16 -12.60 16.60 -0.18
N THR A 17 -13.23 16.18 0.92
CA THR A 17 -13.60 17.07 2.04
C THR A 17 -12.72 16.77 3.26
N PRO A 18 -12.38 17.79 4.09
CA PRO A 18 -11.53 17.60 5.26
C PRO A 18 -12.07 16.56 6.26
N THR A 19 -13.39 16.46 6.38
CA THR A 19 -14.05 15.49 7.29
C THR A 19 -13.90 14.05 6.78
N ILE A 20 -14.10 13.83 5.48
CA ILE A 20 -13.93 12.50 4.87
C ILE A 20 -12.46 12.08 4.95
N ALA A 21 -11.52 12.97 4.65
CA ALA A 21 -10.09 12.69 4.74
C ALA A 21 -9.64 12.24 6.14
N ARG A 22 -10.22 12.81 7.21
CA ARG A 22 -9.93 12.40 8.60
C ARG A 22 -10.47 11.02 8.93
N LEU A 23 -11.68 10.70 8.46
CA LEU A 23 -12.30 9.40 8.70
C LEU A 23 -11.60 8.29 7.90
N THR A 24 -11.30 8.55 6.63
CA THR A 24 -10.62 7.59 5.75
C THR A 24 -9.17 7.38 6.17
N SER A 25 -8.46 8.39 6.67
CA SER A 25 -7.07 8.24 7.12
C SER A 25 -6.94 7.32 8.33
N ILE A 26 -7.92 7.30 9.25
CA ILE A 26 -7.95 6.34 10.37
C ILE A 26 -8.07 4.91 9.83
N ALA A 27 -9.00 4.68 8.90
CA ALA A 27 -9.20 3.37 8.30
C ALA A 27 -7.99 2.92 7.48
N ILE A 28 -7.42 3.80 6.66
CA ILE A 28 -6.21 3.53 5.88
C ILE A 28 -5.03 3.24 6.82
N GLY A 29 -4.84 4.04 7.88
CA GLY A 29 -3.77 3.81 8.87
C GLY A 29 -3.87 2.44 9.53
N PHE A 30 -5.07 2.06 9.99
CA PHE A 30 -5.27 0.76 10.63
C PHE A 30 -5.07 -0.41 9.66
N PHE A 31 -5.74 -0.38 8.50
CA PHE A 31 -5.76 -1.50 7.58
C PHE A 31 -4.52 -1.59 6.69
N ALA A 32 -3.95 -0.47 6.26
CA ALA A 32 -2.79 -0.44 5.37
C ALA A 32 -1.46 -0.46 6.13
N ALA A 33 -1.26 0.45 7.09
CA ALA A 33 0.03 0.57 7.77
C ALA A 33 0.29 -0.59 8.76
N GLY A 34 -0.73 -0.99 9.52
CA GLY A 34 -0.63 -2.13 10.43
C GLY A 34 -0.94 -3.47 9.76
N GLY A 35 -2.14 -3.58 9.20
CA GLY A 35 -2.68 -4.87 8.74
C GLY A 35 -1.90 -5.54 7.61
N ILE A 36 -1.69 -4.83 6.48
CA ILE A 36 -1.02 -5.41 5.31
C ILE A 36 0.43 -5.77 5.63
N TRP A 37 1.15 -4.88 6.33
CA TRP A 37 2.55 -5.07 6.70
C TRP A 37 2.76 -6.34 7.52
N GLN A 38 1.97 -6.52 8.59
CA GLN A 38 2.11 -7.66 9.50
C GLN A 38 1.77 -8.98 8.82
N VAL A 39 0.73 -9.00 7.97
CA VAL A 39 0.36 -10.18 7.19
C VAL A 39 1.47 -10.55 6.20
N GLY A 40 2.02 -9.56 5.48
CA GLY A 40 3.13 -9.76 4.55
C GLY A 40 4.36 -10.36 5.23
N LEU A 41 4.77 -9.77 6.36
CA LEU A 41 5.91 -10.23 7.15
C LEU A 41 5.72 -11.66 7.67
N THR A 42 4.50 -11.98 8.12
CA THR A 42 4.15 -13.32 8.61
C THR A 42 4.22 -14.36 7.51
N ILE A 43 3.67 -14.06 6.33
CA ILE A 43 3.73 -14.96 5.16
C ILE A 43 5.20 -15.18 4.77
N LEU A 44 5.96 -14.11 4.64
CA LEU A 44 7.36 -14.16 4.22
C LEU A 44 8.22 -14.99 5.18
N SER A 45 8.00 -14.84 6.49
CA SER A 45 8.69 -15.62 7.53
C SER A 45 8.32 -17.11 7.53
N ARG A 46 7.13 -17.47 7.04
CA ARG A 46 6.71 -18.87 6.85
C ARG A 46 7.35 -19.50 5.61
N TYR A 47 7.48 -18.75 4.53
CA TYR A 47 8.12 -19.22 3.29
C TYR A 47 9.64 -19.38 3.41
N PHE A 48 10.30 -18.51 4.17
CA PHE A 48 11.76 -18.52 4.33
C PHE A 48 12.19 -18.68 5.79
N PRO A 49 12.00 -19.88 6.39
CA PRO A 49 12.24 -20.09 7.81
C PRO A 49 13.73 -20.05 8.21
N LEU A 50 14.65 -20.36 7.29
CA LEU A 50 16.09 -20.41 7.54
C LEU A 50 16.77 -19.03 7.46
N GLU A 51 16.26 -18.12 6.63
CA GLU A 51 16.88 -16.82 6.35
C GLU A 51 16.00 -15.63 6.74
N LYS A 52 15.19 -15.79 7.79
CA LYS A 52 14.18 -14.79 8.21
C LYS A 52 14.74 -13.37 8.26
N GLY A 53 15.86 -13.15 8.94
CA GLY A 53 16.45 -11.81 9.09
C GLY A 53 16.84 -11.13 7.78
N ARG A 54 17.34 -11.89 6.80
CA ARG A 54 17.74 -11.36 5.49
C ARG A 54 16.50 -10.97 4.66
N VAL A 55 15.49 -11.85 4.65
CA VAL A 55 14.26 -11.63 3.88
C VAL A 55 13.40 -10.52 4.49
N THR A 56 13.30 -10.45 5.81
CA THR A 56 12.68 -9.30 6.50
C THR A 56 13.46 -8.01 6.27
N GLY A 57 14.78 -8.08 6.15
CA GLY A 57 15.64 -6.95 5.79
C GLY A 57 15.30 -6.37 4.42
N TYR A 58 15.18 -7.22 3.39
CA TYR A 58 14.75 -6.79 2.06
C TYR A 58 13.34 -6.21 2.05
N TYR A 59 12.41 -6.80 2.81
CA TYR A 59 11.05 -6.30 2.94
C TYR A 59 11.01 -4.89 3.56
N SER A 60 11.73 -4.68 4.66
CA SER A 60 11.89 -3.38 5.31
C SER A 60 12.61 -2.36 4.45
N PHE A 61 13.62 -2.78 3.70
CA PHE A 61 14.33 -1.92 2.76
C PHE A 61 13.43 -1.44 1.61
N ALA A 62 12.64 -2.34 1.01
CA ALA A 62 11.69 -1.98 -0.03
C ALA A 62 10.65 -0.96 0.49
N ALA A 63 10.16 -1.13 1.72
CA ALA A 63 9.24 -0.18 2.35
C ALA A 63 9.89 1.19 2.59
N ALA A 64 11.10 1.21 3.15
CA ALA A 64 11.85 2.45 3.36
C ALA A 64 12.13 3.17 2.04
N LEU A 65 12.44 2.42 0.98
CA LEU A 65 12.62 2.98 -0.36
C LEU A 65 11.32 3.60 -0.89
N THR A 66 10.16 2.96 -0.70
CA THR A 66 8.87 3.55 -1.07
C THR A 66 8.60 4.84 -0.30
N TYR A 67 8.88 4.88 1.00
CA TYR A 67 8.72 6.11 1.80
C TYR A 67 9.66 7.23 1.38
N PHE A 68 10.84 6.89 0.85
CA PHE A 68 11.77 7.88 0.29
C PHE A 68 11.33 8.37 -1.10
N VAL A 69 10.91 7.46 -1.98
CA VAL A 69 10.52 7.77 -3.37
C VAL A 69 9.15 8.45 -3.44
N GLY A 70 8.21 8.10 -2.57
CA GLY A 70 6.83 8.63 -2.58
C GLY A 70 6.75 10.16 -2.55
N PRO A 71 7.40 10.85 -1.59
CA PRO A 71 7.45 12.30 -1.54
C PRO A 71 8.13 12.93 -2.76
N ILE A 72 9.20 12.30 -3.29
CA ILE A 72 9.92 12.78 -4.47
C ILE A 72 9.00 12.78 -5.69
N VAL A 73 8.34 11.64 -5.97
CA VAL A 73 7.39 11.51 -7.08
C VAL A 73 6.22 12.48 -6.92
N SER A 74 5.70 12.63 -5.70
CA SER A 74 4.63 13.59 -5.41
C SER A 74 5.07 15.02 -5.69
N THR A 75 6.30 15.39 -5.32
CA THR A 75 6.84 16.75 -5.49
C THR A 75 6.97 17.13 -6.96
N PHE A 76 7.32 16.19 -7.85
CA PHE A 76 7.36 16.42 -9.30
C PHE A 76 5.98 16.67 -9.93
N ILE A 77 4.91 16.31 -9.23
CA ILE A 77 3.52 16.49 -9.70
C ILE A 77 2.89 17.74 -9.05
N LEU A 78 3.52 18.30 -8.01
CA LEU A 78 3.07 19.50 -7.33
C LEU A 78 3.45 20.79 -8.07
N ASP A 79 2.59 21.22 -8.99
CA ASP A 79 2.56 22.60 -9.50
C ASP A 79 1.63 23.46 -8.62
N ASP A 80 2.16 23.91 -7.48
CA ASP A 80 1.77 25.08 -6.64
C ASP A 80 0.28 25.50 -6.50
N THR A 81 -0.69 24.58 -6.57
CA THR A 81 -2.12 24.89 -6.36
C THR A 81 -2.84 23.76 -5.63
N ALA A 82 -3.83 24.08 -4.79
CA ALA A 82 -4.64 23.12 -4.01
C ALA A 82 -5.29 21.97 -4.81
N ALA A 83 -5.44 22.14 -6.14
CA ALA A 83 -5.88 21.08 -7.06
C ALA A 83 -4.84 19.95 -7.20
N SER A 84 -3.55 20.23 -7.02
CA SER A 84 -2.46 19.26 -7.16
C SER A 84 -2.45 18.18 -6.08
N LEU A 85 -2.99 18.47 -4.90
CA LEU A 85 -3.17 17.46 -3.84
C LEU A 85 -4.03 16.27 -4.30
N VAL A 86 -5.10 16.54 -5.05
CA VAL A 86 -5.98 15.47 -5.58
C VAL A 86 -5.22 14.62 -6.61
N HIS A 87 -4.35 15.23 -7.42
CA HIS A 87 -3.53 14.48 -8.39
C HIS A 87 -2.56 13.50 -7.71
N VAL A 88 -1.98 13.87 -6.57
CA VAL A 88 -1.16 12.95 -5.77
C VAL A 88 -1.98 11.79 -5.22
N PHE A 89 -3.17 12.06 -4.69
CA PHE A 89 -4.04 10.98 -4.20
C PHE A 89 -4.53 10.05 -5.32
N VAL A 90 -4.79 10.58 -6.52
CA VAL A 90 -5.13 9.77 -7.69
C VAL A 90 -3.98 8.84 -8.08
N LEU A 91 -2.73 9.33 -8.03
CA LEU A 91 -1.56 8.49 -8.24
C LEU A 91 -1.48 7.38 -7.18
N ASP A 92 -1.71 7.72 -5.92
CA ASP A 92 -1.70 6.75 -4.82
C ASP A 92 -2.79 5.67 -4.98
N VAL A 93 -3.99 6.05 -5.45
CA VAL A 93 -5.03 5.09 -5.87
C VAL A 93 -4.51 4.16 -6.97
N ALA A 94 -3.86 4.71 -8.01
CA ALA A 94 -3.36 3.92 -9.14
C ALA A 94 -2.30 2.89 -8.69
N VAL A 95 -1.36 3.31 -7.84
CA VAL A 95 -0.34 2.42 -7.25
C VAL A 95 -0.98 1.36 -6.36
N SER A 96 -1.99 1.72 -5.56
CA SER A 96 -2.73 0.78 -4.72
C SER A 96 -3.48 -0.28 -5.54
N VAL A 97 -4.11 0.11 -6.65
CA VAL A 97 -4.77 -0.82 -7.58
C VAL A 97 -3.76 -1.78 -8.21
N LEU A 98 -2.60 -1.28 -8.66
CA LEU A 98 -1.54 -2.12 -9.19
C LEU A 98 -1.05 -3.14 -8.14
N GLY A 99 -0.89 -2.70 -6.88
CA GLY A 99 -0.54 -3.56 -5.76
C GLY A 99 -1.58 -4.66 -5.50
N ILE A 100 -2.87 -4.33 -5.60
CA ILE A 100 -3.96 -5.32 -5.49
C ILE A 100 -3.89 -6.34 -6.62
N ILE A 101 -3.62 -5.92 -7.86
CA ILE A 101 -3.48 -6.82 -9.01
C ILE A 101 -2.34 -7.81 -8.77
N VAL A 102 -1.16 -7.33 -8.35
CA VAL A 102 -0.02 -8.19 -8.03
C VAL A 102 -0.36 -9.17 -6.90
N MET A 103 -1.05 -8.71 -5.86
CA MET A 103 -1.51 -9.57 -4.76
C MET A 103 -2.50 -10.65 -5.22
N ILE A 104 -3.43 -10.34 -6.12
CA ILE A 104 -4.37 -11.31 -6.69
C ILE A 104 -3.61 -12.36 -7.51
N ILE A 105 -2.67 -11.95 -8.35
CA ILE A 105 -1.82 -12.87 -9.13
C ILE A 105 -1.06 -13.81 -8.19
N LEU A 106 -0.47 -13.26 -7.12
CA LEU A 106 0.27 -14.05 -6.14
C LEU A 106 -0.64 -15.01 -5.37
N ALA A 107 -1.86 -14.59 -5.01
CA ALA A 107 -2.85 -15.45 -4.37
C ALA A 107 -3.25 -16.62 -5.28
N VAL A 108 -3.59 -16.35 -6.55
CA VAL A 108 -3.93 -17.38 -7.54
C VAL A 108 -2.77 -18.36 -7.73
N ARG A 109 -1.54 -17.84 -7.78
CA ARG A 109 -0.34 -18.67 -7.89
C ARG A 109 -0.13 -19.54 -6.65
N CYS A 110 -0.33 -18.98 -5.46
CA CYS A 110 -0.21 -19.70 -4.20
C CYS A 110 -1.21 -20.88 -4.12
N PHE A 111 -2.47 -20.67 -4.51
CA PHE A 111 -3.47 -21.74 -4.58
C PHE A 111 -3.12 -22.84 -5.59
N LYS A 112 -2.54 -22.47 -6.74
CA LYS A 112 -2.17 -23.44 -7.79
C LYS A 112 -1.03 -24.36 -7.37
N TYR A 113 -0.06 -23.85 -6.61
CA TYR A 113 1.16 -24.62 -6.29
C TYR A 113 1.15 -25.27 -4.89
N LYS A 114 0.06 -25.16 -4.11
CA LYS A 114 -0.09 -25.74 -2.75
C LYS A 114 1.23 -25.73 -1.96
N PHE A 115 1.84 -24.56 -1.76
CA PHE A 115 3.01 -24.42 -0.89
C PHE A 115 2.58 -24.32 0.58
N ILE A 116 1.78 -25.29 1.05
CA ILE A 116 1.44 -25.51 2.47
C ILE A 116 1.66 -26.98 2.77
#